data_AF-A0A0M0C122-F1
#
_entry.id   AF-A0A0M0C122-F1
#
_cell.length_a   1.000
_cell.length_b   1.000
_cell.length_c   1.000
_cell.angle_alpha   90.00
_cell.angle_beta   90.00
_cell.angle_gamma   90.00
#
_symmetry.space_group_name_H-M   'P 1'
#
loop_
_entity.id
_entity.type
_entity.pdbx_description
1 polymer ?
#
loop_
_entity_poly.entity_id
_entity_poly.type
_entity_poly.pdbx_seq_one_letter_code
_entity_poly.pdbx_strand_id
1 'polypeptide(L)'
;MIQNSETISPKLLNQVKEYCQQIANSKKIKAIYLIDNFSNNGKKSRKQIEAVLIIKDFQPRISTNVRSFNQSNITVFAVDQWIFERDTQRGFLGESLSGNLVFSYFPILGKNFLFLQEICIKKRLIIEMLENIVQNYPKLSYNIKIKPEYFMYKAILDRVKIFPPLYNSLSDLITKSAPQEKVDLILSGYIKAITELENENKLFFSNNFVSLKKQFIEKNKNPTKYIKNLGKVPSRGIFTSFFSVYSQLLKLFSQRTNILLNFRKFNNFKGIDHDRNIVNPQEYLFIQINHNICSLANGADMLTFAKRHLPSENKADIKFDSIGGILNDVYIIRTLSENTEKKILVKQFKEWSGFKWFPLSLWAIGTRNLSVLAKTRLANDYSINEFLRENGFRVPKILHVSLKKRLLFMEYIEGIDLSILIKNILNSTSNFEAQQDLSIIYEAGNILAKIHSINVTLGDTKPENVLLDLNRKIYLVDFEQASHGGDKTWDLAVFLYFMGHYIPPFTNKQVILNLVNAFLDGYLQGGGNIEDINKVSSPKYSRLFSIYVLPNVLMLISQVCKKAKLSKQT
;
A
#
# COMPACT_ATOMS: atom_id res chain seq x y z
N MET A 1 -24.22 11.31 -15.48
CA MET A 1 -24.08 12.70 -15.98
C MET A 1 -23.68 12.61 -17.44
N ILE A 2 -24.25 13.44 -18.32
CA ILE A 2 -24.42 13.14 -19.75
C ILE A 2 -23.95 14.32 -20.57
N GLN A 3 -23.13 14.08 -21.59
CA GLN A 3 -22.75 15.11 -22.57
C GLN A 3 -23.99 15.75 -23.19
N ASN A 4 -23.99 17.08 -23.30
CA ASN A 4 -24.98 17.80 -24.08
C ASN A 4 -24.80 17.48 -25.58
N SER A 5 -25.92 17.42 -26.31
CA SER A 5 -26.07 16.93 -27.68
C SER A 5 -25.33 17.71 -28.78
N GLU A 6 -24.47 18.65 -28.45
CA GLU A 6 -23.91 19.63 -29.38
C GLU A 6 -22.90 19.04 -30.38
N THR A 7 -22.37 17.84 -30.12
CA THR A 7 -21.34 17.21 -30.97
C THR A 7 -21.85 16.13 -31.94
N ILE A 8 -23.11 15.66 -31.79
CA ILE A 8 -23.67 14.54 -32.58
C ILE A 8 -24.93 15.01 -33.30
N SER A 9 -24.98 14.84 -34.64
CA SER A 9 -26.11 15.35 -35.41
C SER A 9 -27.44 14.69 -34.98
N PRO A 10 -28.53 15.46 -34.79
CA PRO A 10 -29.83 14.91 -34.40
C PRO A 10 -30.34 13.82 -35.34
N LYS A 11 -30.04 13.96 -36.64
CA LYS A 11 -30.35 12.96 -37.68
C LYS A 11 -29.70 11.61 -37.39
N LEU A 12 -28.45 11.59 -36.92
CA LEU A 12 -27.74 10.37 -36.60
C LEU A 12 -28.29 9.69 -35.34
N LEU A 13 -28.64 10.48 -34.32
CA LEU A 13 -29.26 9.95 -33.10
C LEU A 13 -30.59 9.26 -33.40
N ASN A 14 -31.41 9.85 -34.28
CA ASN A 14 -32.66 9.23 -34.73
C ASN A 14 -32.41 7.94 -35.51
N GLN A 15 -31.41 7.90 -36.41
CA GLN A 15 -31.05 6.67 -37.14
C GLN A 15 -30.61 5.54 -36.20
N VAL A 16 -29.81 5.84 -35.17
CA VAL A 16 -29.41 4.84 -34.15
C VAL A 16 -30.65 4.35 -33.39
N LYS A 17 -31.54 5.27 -32.99
CA LYS A 17 -32.75 4.95 -32.23
C LYS A 17 -33.70 4.05 -33.03
N GLU A 18 -33.98 4.38 -34.28
CA GLU A 18 -34.81 3.57 -35.19
C GLU A 18 -34.20 2.18 -35.40
N TYR A 19 -32.88 2.11 -35.62
CA TYR A 19 -32.22 0.82 -35.80
C TYR A 19 -32.30 -0.03 -34.52
N CYS A 20 -32.14 0.58 -33.35
CA CYS A 20 -32.32 -0.09 -32.06
C CYS A 20 -33.77 -0.58 -31.85
N GLN A 21 -34.77 0.19 -32.29
CA GLN A 21 -36.18 -0.22 -32.23
C GLN A 21 -36.46 -1.45 -33.11
N GLN A 22 -35.85 -1.51 -34.29
CA GLN A 22 -35.95 -2.68 -35.17
C GLN A 22 -35.32 -3.93 -34.52
N ILE A 23 -34.14 -3.79 -33.91
CA ILE A 23 -33.46 -4.89 -33.22
C ILE A 23 -34.27 -5.37 -32.00
N ALA A 24 -34.89 -4.45 -31.26
CA ALA A 24 -35.70 -4.80 -30.11
C ALA A 24 -36.98 -5.60 -30.47
N ASN A 25 -37.43 -5.52 -31.73
CA ASN A 25 -38.56 -6.28 -32.28
C ASN A 25 -39.77 -6.33 -31.32
N SER A 26 -40.34 -5.16 -31.01
CA SER A 26 -41.45 -4.90 -30.06
C SER A 26 -41.14 -5.08 -28.56
N LYS A 27 -39.97 -5.59 -28.17
CA LYS A 27 -39.58 -5.71 -26.76
C LYS A 27 -39.29 -4.35 -26.12
N LYS A 28 -39.54 -4.25 -24.81
CA LYS A 28 -39.30 -3.02 -24.04
C LYS A 28 -37.82 -2.70 -23.97
N ILE A 29 -37.43 -1.58 -24.55
CA ILE A 29 -36.07 -1.03 -24.44
C ILE A 29 -35.92 -0.36 -23.08
N LYS A 30 -34.91 -0.77 -22.31
CA LYS A 30 -34.57 -0.16 -21.02
C LYS A 30 -33.68 1.07 -21.18
N ALA A 31 -32.67 0.96 -22.05
CA ALA A 31 -31.74 2.05 -22.32
C ALA A 31 -31.00 1.87 -23.65
N ILE A 32 -30.52 2.99 -24.21
CA ILE A 32 -29.66 3.06 -25.39
C ILE A 32 -28.58 4.09 -25.09
N TYR A 33 -27.32 3.76 -25.34
CA TYR A 33 -26.24 4.74 -25.30
C TYR A 33 -25.18 4.48 -26.35
N LEU A 34 -24.48 5.54 -26.74
CA LEU A 34 -23.30 5.50 -27.60
C LEU A 34 -22.05 5.42 -26.74
N ILE A 35 -21.09 4.62 -27.20
CA ILE A 35 -19.74 4.58 -26.64
C ILE A 35 -18.99 5.80 -27.19
N ASP A 36 -18.42 6.60 -26.30
CA ASP A 36 -17.60 7.75 -26.69
C ASP A 36 -16.25 7.25 -27.24
N ASN A 37 -16.16 7.14 -28.56
CA ASN A 37 -14.92 6.80 -29.24
C ASN A 37 -14.06 8.07 -29.37
N PHE A 38 -13.29 8.36 -28.32
CA PHE A 38 -12.38 9.51 -28.17
C PHE A 38 -11.35 9.77 -29.29
N SER A 39 -11.34 9.00 -30.38
CA SER A 39 -10.49 9.24 -31.54
C SER A 39 -11.19 10.15 -32.56
N ASN A 40 -11.14 11.46 -32.35
CA ASN A 40 -11.51 12.43 -33.39
C ASN A 40 -10.29 12.94 -34.17
N ASN A 41 -9.27 12.10 -34.36
CA ASN A 41 -8.14 12.41 -35.23
C ASN A 41 -8.51 12.20 -36.70
N GLY A 42 -9.24 13.18 -37.26
CA GLY A 42 -9.00 13.79 -38.57
C GLY A 42 -8.79 12.95 -39.84
N LYS A 43 -8.96 11.62 -39.85
CA LYS A 43 -8.79 10.81 -41.06
C LYS A 43 -10.13 10.43 -41.69
N LYS A 44 -10.26 10.77 -42.98
CA LYS A 44 -11.37 10.53 -43.92
C LYS A 44 -11.76 9.04 -44.06
N SER A 45 -12.23 8.41 -42.99
CA SER A 45 -12.87 7.09 -43.05
C SER A 45 -14.28 7.18 -42.49
N ARG A 46 -15.21 6.39 -43.04
CA ARG A 46 -16.60 6.27 -42.55
C ARG A 46 -16.62 6.26 -41.02
N LYS A 47 -17.40 7.15 -40.40
CA LYS A 47 -17.51 7.23 -38.93
C LYS A 47 -18.09 5.91 -38.42
N GLN A 48 -17.33 5.20 -37.59
CA GLN A 48 -17.80 3.97 -36.94
C GLN A 48 -18.42 4.35 -35.59
N ILE A 49 -19.70 4.06 -35.44
CA ILE A 49 -20.49 4.42 -34.27
C ILE A 49 -20.85 3.13 -33.56
N GLU A 50 -20.57 3.08 -32.26
CA GLU A 50 -20.86 1.92 -31.43
C GLU A 50 -21.91 2.30 -30.40
N ALA A 51 -22.99 1.54 -30.37
CA ALA A 51 -24.12 1.73 -29.48
C ALA A 51 -24.37 0.47 -28.66
N VAL A 52 -24.79 0.62 -27.43
CA VAL A 52 -25.25 -0.46 -26.57
C VAL A 52 -26.76 -0.30 -26.37
N LEU A 53 -27.48 -1.38 -26.65
CA LEU A 53 -28.94 -1.46 -26.57
C LEU A 53 -29.31 -2.47 -25.48
N ILE A 54 -30.02 -1.99 -24.45
CA ILE A 54 -30.41 -2.81 -23.30
C ILE A 54 -31.91 -3.08 -23.40
N ILE A 55 -32.28 -4.36 -23.54
CA ILE A 55 -33.65 -4.80 -23.81
C ILE A 55 -34.12 -5.69 -22.66
N LYS A 56 -35.36 -5.52 -22.22
CA LYS A 56 -35.95 -6.38 -21.20
C LYS A 56 -36.35 -7.73 -21.82
N ASP A 57 -36.00 -8.83 -21.13
CA ASP A 57 -36.37 -10.21 -21.49
C ASP A 57 -35.93 -10.59 -22.93
N PHE A 58 -34.70 -10.24 -23.29
CA PHE A 58 -34.15 -10.42 -24.63
C PHE A 58 -33.61 -11.85 -24.84
N GLN A 59 -34.13 -12.56 -25.84
CA GLN A 59 -33.99 -14.03 -25.95
C GLN A 59 -32.86 -14.55 -26.85
N PRO A 60 -32.05 -13.72 -27.51
CA PRO A 60 -30.66 -14.08 -27.82
C PRO A 60 -29.72 -13.89 -26.63
N ARG A 61 -30.18 -13.22 -25.56
CA ARG A 61 -29.41 -12.75 -24.39
C ARG A 61 -28.33 -11.71 -24.71
N ILE A 62 -27.52 -11.92 -25.74
CA ILE A 62 -26.50 -11.00 -26.26
C ILE A 62 -26.49 -11.14 -27.79
N SER A 63 -26.44 -10.04 -28.53
CA SER A 63 -26.30 -10.08 -29.99
C SER A 63 -25.58 -8.86 -30.55
N THR A 64 -24.97 -9.07 -31.72
CA THR A 64 -24.28 -8.07 -32.53
C THR A 64 -25.12 -7.72 -33.72
N ASN A 65 -25.32 -6.44 -33.98
CA ASN A 65 -26.00 -6.01 -35.19
C ASN A 65 -25.20 -4.89 -35.84
N VAL A 66 -24.86 -5.03 -37.12
CA VAL A 66 -24.12 -4.02 -37.87
C VAL A 66 -24.97 -3.58 -39.05
N ARG A 67 -25.14 -2.27 -39.21
CA ARG A 67 -25.77 -1.68 -40.38
C ARG A 67 -24.94 -0.50 -40.89
N SER A 68 -24.71 -0.51 -42.19
CA SER A 68 -24.06 0.60 -42.90
C SER A 68 -25.12 1.62 -43.31
N PHE A 69 -24.96 2.86 -42.89
CA PHE A 69 -25.66 4.03 -43.42
C PHE A 69 -24.64 4.82 -44.26
N ASN A 70 -25.04 5.48 -45.36
CA ASN A 70 -24.18 6.08 -46.39
C ASN A 70 -22.73 6.46 -45.97
N GLN A 71 -22.57 7.27 -44.91
CA GLN A 71 -21.28 7.77 -44.40
C GLN A 71 -20.83 7.17 -43.04
N SER A 72 -21.58 6.24 -42.45
CA SER A 72 -21.36 5.72 -41.09
C SER A 72 -21.71 4.24 -40.95
N ASN A 73 -20.84 3.46 -40.31
CA ASN A 73 -21.19 2.09 -39.91
C ASN A 73 -21.65 2.13 -38.46
N ILE A 74 -22.88 1.68 -38.20
CA ILE A 74 -23.46 1.61 -36.86
C ILE A 74 -23.40 0.16 -36.39
N THR A 75 -22.67 -0.07 -35.32
CA THR A 75 -22.61 -1.35 -34.60
C THR A 75 -23.43 -1.22 -33.32
N VAL A 76 -24.43 -2.08 -33.16
CA VAL A 76 -25.29 -2.15 -31.98
C VAL A 76 -25.02 -3.46 -31.23
N PHE A 77 -24.58 -3.33 -29.99
CA PHE A 77 -24.46 -4.40 -29.01
C PHE A 77 -25.77 -4.51 -28.24
N ALA A 78 -26.63 -5.46 -28.62
CA ALA A 78 -27.91 -5.66 -27.97
C ALA A 78 -27.79 -6.71 -26.85
N VAL A 79 -28.24 -6.39 -25.65
CA VAL A 79 -28.08 -7.21 -24.45
C VAL A 79 -29.36 -7.25 -23.62
N ASP A 80 -29.62 -8.40 -23.01
CA ASP A 80 -30.66 -8.56 -22.00
C ASP A 80 -30.36 -7.76 -20.72
N GLN A 81 -31.38 -7.08 -20.19
CA GLN A 81 -31.28 -6.25 -18.99
C GLN A 81 -30.64 -6.98 -17.80
N TRP A 82 -31.06 -8.23 -17.53
CA TRP A 82 -30.56 -8.98 -16.38
C TRP A 82 -29.07 -9.32 -16.52
N ILE A 83 -28.61 -9.60 -17.75
CA ILE A 83 -27.19 -9.84 -18.03
C ILE A 83 -26.39 -8.57 -17.80
N PHE A 84 -26.87 -7.43 -18.33
CA PHE A 84 -26.19 -6.15 -18.19
C PHE A 84 -26.06 -5.75 -16.71
N GLU A 85 -27.14 -5.85 -15.93
CA GLU A 85 -27.13 -5.54 -14.50
C GLU A 85 -26.16 -6.44 -13.72
N ARG A 86 -26.11 -7.74 -14.04
CA ARG A 86 -25.15 -8.68 -13.41
C ARG A 86 -23.71 -8.39 -13.81
N ASP A 87 -23.46 -7.98 -15.04
CA ASP A 87 -22.13 -7.57 -15.49
C ASP A 87 -21.66 -6.33 -14.72
N THR A 88 -22.53 -5.33 -14.53
CA THR A 88 -22.24 -4.15 -13.71
C THR A 88 -21.94 -4.52 -12.24
N GLN A 89 -22.84 -5.30 -11.62
CA GLN A 89 -22.80 -5.61 -10.19
C GLN A 89 -21.70 -6.59 -9.80
N ARG A 90 -21.34 -7.53 -10.68
CA ARG A 90 -20.46 -8.66 -10.35
C ARG A 90 -19.33 -8.89 -11.35
N GLY A 91 -19.24 -8.08 -12.41
CA GLY A 91 -18.29 -8.32 -13.49
C GLY A 91 -18.56 -9.65 -14.22
N PHE A 92 -19.83 -10.08 -14.31
CA PHE A 92 -20.25 -11.40 -14.79
C PHE A 92 -19.62 -11.81 -16.13
N LEU A 93 -19.40 -10.84 -17.04
CA LEU A 93 -18.77 -11.05 -18.35
C LEU A 93 -17.39 -10.36 -18.42
N GLY A 94 -16.72 -10.23 -17.28
CA GLY A 94 -15.49 -9.48 -17.15
C GLY A 94 -15.65 -7.98 -17.40
N GLU A 95 -16.88 -7.43 -17.35
CA GLU A 95 -17.20 -6.02 -17.67
C GLU A 95 -17.16 -5.68 -19.16
N SER A 96 -17.23 -6.68 -20.04
CA SER A 96 -17.17 -6.48 -21.49
C SER A 96 -18.30 -5.59 -22.03
N LEU A 97 -19.47 -5.58 -21.38
CA LEU A 97 -20.62 -4.78 -21.79
C LEU A 97 -20.77 -3.51 -20.94
N SER A 98 -20.63 -3.65 -19.63
CA SER A 98 -20.77 -2.56 -18.66
C SER A 98 -19.53 -1.67 -18.52
N GLY A 99 -18.36 -2.14 -18.98
CA GLY A 99 -17.06 -1.47 -18.81
C GLY A 99 -16.98 -0.11 -19.49
N ASN A 100 -17.82 0.17 -20.49
CA ASN A 100 -17.90 1.49 -21.13
C ASN A 100 -18.45 2.57 -20.19
N LEU A 101 -19.27 2.20 -19.19
CA LEU A 101 -19.81 3.13 -18.20
C LEU A 101 -18.74 3.67 -17.23
N VAL A 102 -17.53 3.11 -17.26
CA VAL A 102 -16.37 3.60 -16.51
C VAL A 102 -15.84 4.91 -17.10
N PHE A 103 -16.05 5.11 -18.39
CA PHE A 103 -15.65 6.28 -19.17
C PHE A 103 -16.86 7.20 -19.42
N SER A 104 -16.71 8.20 -20.31
CA SER A 104 -17.86 8.96 -20.81
C SER A 104 -18.70 8.11 -21.78
N TYR A 105 -20.00 8.39 -21.79
CA TYR A 105 -20.96 7.78 -22.70
C TYR A 105 -22.06 8.80 -23.04
N PHE A 106 -22.69 8.63 -24.19
CA PHE A 106 -23.80 9.47 -24.62
C PHE A 106 -25.11 8.68 -24.65
N PRO A 107 -26.00 8.82 -23.65
CA PRO A 107 -27.26 8.13 -23.63
C PRO A 107 -28.31 8.79 -24.52
N ILE A 108 -28.95 7.94 -25.30
CA ILE A 108 -30.09 8.26 -26.16
C ILE A 108 -31.40 8.00 -25.41
N LEU A 109 -31.45 6.93 -24.61
CA LEU A 109 -32.64 6.54 -23.84
C LEU A 109 -32.22 5.91 -22.50
N GLY A 110 -33.03 6.12 -21.46
CA GLY A 110 -32.82 5.46 -20.17
C GLY A 110 -31.71 6.09 -19.30
N LYS A 111 -31.51 7.41 -19.40
CA LYS A 111 -30.55 8.21 -18.62
C LYS A 111 -30.43 7.81 -17.15
N ASN A 112 -31.56 7.73 -16.44
CA ASN A 112 -31.56 7.39 -15.01
C ASN A 112 -31.08 5.96 -14.75
N PHE A 113 -31.49 5.01 -15.60
CA PHE A 113 -31.03 3.63 -15.48
C PHE A 113 -29.52 3.53 -15.69
N LEU A 114 -29.00 4.14 -16.77
CA LEU A 114 -27.57 4.11 -17.07
C LEU A 114 -26.74 4.79 -16.00
N PHE A 115 -27.22 5.90 -15.44
CA PHE A 115 -26.55 6.57 -14.34
C PHE A 115 -26.46 5.68 -13.09
N LEU A 116 -27.53 4.96 -12.73
CA LEU A 116 -27.48 4.01 -11.62
C LEU A 116 -26.49 2.86 -11.87
N GLN A 117 -26.40 2.37 -13.11
CA GLN A 117 -25.42 1.34 -13.47
C GLN A 117 -23.99 1.88 -13.44
N GLU A 118 -23.74 3.10 -13.92
CA GLU A 118 -22.45 3.79 -13.83
C GLU A 118 -21.96 3.89 -12.38
N ILE A 119 -22.83 4.34 -11.48
CA ILE A 119 -22.49 4.45 -10.06
C ILE A 119 -22.23 3.06 -9.46
N CYS A 120 -23.03 2.05 -9.82
CA CYS A 120 -22.86 0.68 -9.35
C CYS A 120 -21.48 0.10 -9.72
N ILE A 121 -21.05 0.21 -10.98
CA ILE A 121 -19.74 -0.31 -11.41
C ILE A 121 -18.60 0.49 -10.76
N LYS A 122 -18.68 1.82 -10.70
CA LYS A 122 -17.65 2.66 -10.08
C LYS A 122 -17.48 2.34 -8.59
N LYS A 123 -18.57 2.16 -7.83
CA LYS A 123 -18.54 1.74 -6.42
C LYS A 123 -17.82 0.41 -6.23
N ARG A 124 -18.14 -0.58 -7.07
CA ARG A 124 -17.48 -1.90 -7.04
C ARG A 124 -15.98 -1.77 -7.28
N LEU A 125 -15.58 -1.05 -8.33
CA LEU A 125 -14.17 -0.83 -8.68
C LEU A 125 -13.41 -0.11 -7.57
N ILE A 126 -14.01 0.92 -6.95
CA ILE A 126 -13.42 1.63 -5.80
C ILE A 126 -13.15 0.65 -4.66
N ILE A 127 -14.14 -0.17 -4.29
CA ILE A 127 -13.98 -1.16 -3.21
C ILE A 127 -12.87 -2.17 -3.53
N GLU A 128 -12.85 -2.72 -4.74
CA GLU A 128 -11.81 -3.65 -5.18
C GLU A 128 -10.40 -3.01 -5.10
N MET A 129 -10.26 -1.75 -5.49
CA MET A 129 -8.99 -1.03 -5.39
C MET A 129 -8.57 -0.77 -3.94
N LEU A 130 -9.53 -0.42 -3.07
CA LEU A 130 -9.28 -0.24 -1.63
C LEU A 130 -8.87 -1.56 -0.96
N GLU A 131 -9.52 -2.68 -1.29
CA GLU A 131 -9.15 -4.01 -0.82
C GLU A 131 -7.70 -4.36 -1.23
N ASN A 132 -7.35 -4.07 -2.49
CA ASN A 132 -5.99 -4.27 -2.99
C ASN A 132 -4.95 -3.41 -2.24
N ILE A 133 -5.28 -2.16 -1.89
CA ILE A 133 -4.39 -1.31 -1.08
C ILE A 133 -4.18 -1.92 0.31
N VAL A 134 -5.26 -2.33 0.97
CA VAL A 134 -5.21 -2.96 2.29
C VAL A 134 -4.38 -4.23 2.29
N GLN A 135 -4.52 -5.07 1.26
CA GLN A 135 -3.77 -6.32 1.18
C GLN A 135 -2.28 -6.10 0.94
N ASN A 136 -1.93 -5.15 0.07
CA ASN A 136 -0.54 -4.88 -0.26
C ASN A 136 0.17 -4.08 0.85
N TYR A 137 -0.56 -3.23 1.58
CA TYR A 137 0.00 -2.38 2.62
C TYR A 137 -0.92 -2.30 3.86
N PRO A 138 -1.11 -3.40 4.61
CA PRO A 138 -2.09 -3.45 5.69
C PRO A 138 -1.87 -2.39 6.78
N LYS A 139 -0.60 -2.20 7.19
CA LYS A 139 -0.27 -1.23 8.24
C LYS A 139 -0.29 0.21 7.75
N LEU A 140 0.13 0.44 6.50
CA LEU A 140 0.10 1.77 5.90
C LEU A 140 -1.33 2.26 5.68
N SER A 141 -2.26 1.34 5.43
CA SER A 141 -3.66 1.65 5.11
C SER A 141 -4.39 2.46 6.16
N TYR A 142 -3.91 2.46 7.41
CA TYR A 142 -4.43 3.32 8.47
C TYR A 142 -4.18 4.81 8.22
N ASN A 143 -3.08 5.15 7.55
CA ASN A 143 -2.62 6.53 7.36
C ASN A 143 -2.66 6.99 5.89
N ILE A 144 -3.17 6.14 4.99
CA ILE A 144 -3.29 6.46 3.57
C ILE A 144 -4.45 7.45 3.34
N LYS A 145 -4.18 8.47 2.52
CA LYS A 145 -5.14 9.43 1.97
C LYS A 145 -5.17 9.27 0.46
N ILE A 146 -6.35 9.11 -0.13
CA ILE A 146 -6.51 8.80 -1.56
C ILE A 146 -7.36 9.88 -2.22
N LYS A 147 -6.83 10.51 -3.27
CA LYS A 147 -7.62 11.43 -4.09
C LYS A 147 -8.55 10.66 -5.04
N PRO A 148 -9.79 11.11 -5.31
CA PRO A 148 -10.73 10.45 -6.21
C PRO A 148 -10.16 10.09 -7.59
N GLU A 149 -9.27 10.93 -8.12
CA GLU A 149 -8.56 10.76 -9.39
C GLU A 149 -7.77 9.44 -9.45
N TYR A 150 -7.29 8.95 -8.31
CA TYR A 150 -6.64 7.64 -8.22
C TYR A 150 -7.51 6.54 -8.82
N PHE A 151 -8.79 6.47 -8.41
CA PHE A 151 -9.70 5.40 -8.81
C PHE A 151 -10.00 5.48 -10.30
N MET A 152 -10.23 6.69 -10.81
CA MET A 152 -10.48 6.93 -12.22
C MET A 152 -9.27 6.54 -13.08
N TYR A 153 -8.10 7.11 -12.83
CA TYR A 153 -6.90 6.81 -13.63
C TYR A 153 -6.49 5.34 -13.52
N LYS A 154 -6.63 4.74 -12.34
CA LYS A 154 -6.35 3.32 -12.14
C LYS A 154 -7.31 2.44 -12.94
N ALA A 155 -8.61 2.75 -12.92
CA ALA A 155 -9.61 2.01 -13.68
C ALA A 155 -9.38 2.10 -15.19
N ILE A 156 -8.99 3.27 -15.69
CA ILE A 156 -8.67 3.51 -17.10
C ILE A 156 -7.42 2.72 -17.50
N LEU A 157 -6.31 2.90 -16.77
CA LEU A 157 -5.03 2.29 -17.11
C LEU A 157 -5.02 0.77 -16.98
N ASP A 158 -5.75 0.21 -16.01
CA ASP A 158 -5.87 -1.24 -15.90
C ASP A 158 -6.57 -1.85 -17.11
N ARG A 159 -7.53 -1.13 -17.72
CA ARG A 159 -8.19 -1.57 -18.96
C ARG A 159 -7.29 -1.42 -20.18
N VAL A 160 -6.52 -0.33 -20.26
CA VAL A 160 -5.49 -0.17 -21.33
C VAL A 160 -4.46 -1.29 -21.26
N LYS A 161 -4.05 -1.73 -20.06
CA LYS A 161 -3.14 -2.88 -19.92
C LYS A 161 -3.73 -4.19 -20.43
N ILE A 162 -5.03 -4.40 -20.24
CA ILE A 162 -5.74 -5.61 -20.69
C ILE A 162 -5.98 -5.55 -22.20
N PHE A 163 -6.31 -4.38 -22.74
CA PHE A 163 -6.57 -4.16 -24.16
C PHE A 163 -5.83 -2.90 -24.65
N PRO A 164 -4.55 -3.06 -25.04
CA PRO A 164 -3.69 -1.94 -25.46
C PRO A 164 -4.24 -1.00 -26.54
N PRO A 165 -5.05 -1.44 -27.53
CA PRO A 165 -5.58 -0.53 -28.54
C PRO A 165 -6.45 0.61 -27.97
N LEU A 166 -7.05 0.45 -26.78
CA LEU A 166 -7.77 1.53 -26.08
C LEU A 166 -6.86 2.72 -25.74
N TYR A 167 -5.54 2.55 -25.73
CA TYR A 167 -4.61 3.66 -25.54
C TYR A 167 -4.85 4.78 -26.55
N ASN A 168 -5.08 4.44 -27.82
CA ASN A 168 -5.20 5.42 -28.90
C ASN A 168 -6.51 6.21 -28.83
N SER A 169 -7.58 5.63 -28.29
CA SER A 169 -8.80 6.38 -28.01
C SER A 169 -8.60 7.22 -26.75
N LEU A 170 -8.02 6.66 -25.70
CA LEU A 170 -7.95 7.33 -24.39
C LEU A 170 -6.73 8.24 -24.20
N SER A 171 -5.92 8.49 -25.23
CA SER A 171 -4.67 9.29 -25.13
C SER A 171 -4.91 10.69 -24.56
N ASP A 172 -6.05 11.29 -24.91
CA ASP A 172 -6.43 12.64 -24.48
C ASP A 172 -6.93 12.70 -23.03
N LEU A 173 -7.08 11.55 -22.37
CA LEU A 173 -7.48 11.44 -20.96
C LEU A 173 -6.34 10.95 -20.06
N ILE A 174 -5.47 10.08 -20.57
CA ILE A 174 -4.41 9.43 -19.78
C ILE A 174 -3.09 10.21 -19.78
N THR A 175 -3.02 11.33 -20.51
CA THR A 175 -1.85 12.21 -20.55
C THR A 175 -2.01 13.39 -19.60
N LYS A 176 -0.90 13.93 -19.06
CA LYS A 176 -0.92 15.10 -18.17
C LYS A 176 -1.47 16.37 -18.84
N SER A 177 -1.57 16.40 -20.16
CA SER A 177 -2.13 17.48 -20.98
C SER A 177 -3.63 17.29 -21.29
N ALA A 178 -4.31 16.36 -20.61
CA ALA A 178 -5.74 16.11 -20.82
C ALA A 178 -6.59 17.36 -20.53
N PRO A 179 -7.61 17.68 -21.36
CA PRO A 179 -8.53 18.78 -21.07
C PRO A 179 -9.27 18.56 -19.75
N GLN A 180 -9.16 19.52 -18.83
CA GLN A 180 -9.69 19.41 -17.47
C GLN A 180 -11.20 19.11 -17.47
N GLU A 181 -11.97 19.74 -18.36
CA GLU A 181 -13.42 19.51 -18.50
C GLU A 181 -13.76 18.03 -18.76
N LYS A 182 -12.98 17.34 -19.60
CA LYS A 182 -13.20 15.91 -19.89
C LYS A 182 -12.86 15.04 -18.68
N VAL A 183 -11.81 15.40 -17.94
CA VAL A 183 -11.41 14.73 -16.70
C VAL A 183 -12.52 14.88 -15.66
N ASP A 184 -13.00 16.10 -15.43
CA ASP A 184 -14.02 16.42 -14.44
C ASP A 184 -15.35 15.71 -14.74
N LEU A 185 -15.73 15.61 -16.02
CA LEU A 185 -16.91 14.87 -16.46
C LEU A 185 -16.88 13.41 -16.00
N ILE A 186 -15.76 12.71 -16.19
CA ILE A 186 -15.63 11.30 -15.79
C ILE A 186 -15.50 11.18 -14.26
N LEU A 187 -14.72 12.08 -13.66
CA LEU A 187 -14.43 12.12 -12.23
C LEU A 187 -15.70 12.34 -11.40
N SER A 188 -16.65 13.14 -11.89
CA SER A 188 -17.92 13.41 -11.21
C SER A 188 -18.68 12.13 -10.83
N GLY A 189 -18.69 11.13 -11.70
CA GLY A 189 -19.32 9.83 -11.40
C GLY A 189 -18.56 9.03 -10.34
N TYR A 190 -17.23 9.17 -10.26
CA TYR A 190 -16.44 8.58 -9.18
C TYR A 190 -16.68 9.29 -7.85
N ILE A 191 -16.73 10.61 -7.84
CA ILE A 191 -17.07 11.39 -6.64
C ILE A 191 -18.44 10.97 -6.12
N LYS A 192 -19.45 10.87 -6.99
CA LYS A 192 -20.78 10.40 -6.60
C LYS A 192 -20.77 8.98 -6.01
N ALA A 193 -20.02 8.06 -6.62
CA ALA A 193 -19.83 6.71 -6.11
C ALA A 193 -19.15 6.70 -4.72
N ILE A 194 -18.14 7.56 -4.51
CA ILE A 194 -17.46 7.72 -3.22
C ILE A 194 -18.44 8.24 -2.16
N THR A 195 -19.22 9.28 -2.47
CA THR A 195 -20.22 9.83 -1.55
C THR A 195 -21.26 8.78 -1.14
N GLU A 196 -21.71 7.93 -2.06
CA GLU A 196 -22.61 6.83 -1.70
C GLU A 196 -21.94 5.78 -0.81
N LEU A 197 -20.66 5.45 -1.05
CA LEU A 197 -19.91 4.52 -0.19
C LEU A 197 -19.65 5.10 1.21
N GLU A 198 -19.49 6.42 1.32
CA GLU A 198 -19.46 7.13 2.60
C GLU A 198 -20.79 7.01 3.34
N ASN A 199 -21.91 7.28 2.66
CA ASN A 199 -23.26 7.13 3.23
C ASN A 199 -23.56 5.68 3.65
N GLU A 200 -23.03 4.69 2.94
CA GLU A 200 -23.07 3.27 3.31
C GLU A 200 -22.10 2.92 4.46
N ASN A 201 -21.44 3.91 5.04
CA ASN A 201 -20.50 3.77 6.13
C ASN A 201 -19.26 2.90 5.81
N LYS A 202 -18.87 2.75 4.53
CA LYS A 202 -17.72 1.92 4.13
C LYS A 202 -16.38 2.64 4.16
N LEU A 203 -16.37 3.96 3.94
CA LEU A 203 -15.16 4.80 3.90
C LEU A 203 -15.45 6.17 4.54
N PHE A 204 -14.41 6.99 4.71
CA PHE A 204 -14.54 8.41 5.03
C PHE A 204 -14.11 9.25 3.82
N PHE A 205 -14.84 10.32 3.52
CA PHE A 205 -14.49 11.26 2.46
C PHE A 205 -14.52 12.70 2.98
N SER A 206 -13.34 13.30 3.14
CA SER A 206 -13.19 14.63 3.71
C SER A 206 -12.06 15.37 3.02
N ASN A 207 -12.20 16.69 2.80
CA ASN A 207 -11.17 17.53 2.17
C ASN A 207 -10.65 16.97 0.83
N ASN A 208 -11.55 16.38 0.03
CA ASN A 208 -11.23 15.71 -1.23
C ASN A 208 -10.28 14.48 -1.09
N PHE A 209 -10.26 13.85 0.08
CA PHE A 209 -9.51 12.61 0.33
C PHE A 209 -10.41 11.51 0.86
N VAL A 210 -10.28 10.32 0.27
CA VAL A 210 -10.81 9.06 0.78
C VAL A 210 -9.84 8.49 1.80
N SER A 211 -10.36 8.15 2.98
CA SER A 211 -9.65 7.43 4.04
C SER A 211 -10.37 6.15 4.40
N LEU A 212 -9.62 5.14 4.86
CA LEU A 212 -10.14 3.82 5.19
C LEU A 212 -10.62 3.77 6.64
N LYS A 213 -11.80 3.17 6.89
CA LYS A 213 -12.25 2.87 8.25
C LYS A 213 -11.48 1.69 8.82
N LYS A 214 -11.15 1.73 10.12
CA LYS A 214 -10.47 0.62 10.84
C LYS A 214 -11.16 -0.74 10.62
N GLN A 215 -12.49 -0.78 10.67
CA GLN A 215 -13.27 -2.00 10.42
C GLN A 215 -13.06 -2.58 9.01
N PHE A 216 -12.93 -1.73 7.99
CA PHE A 216 -12.66 -2.16 6.61
C PHE A 216 -11.25 -2.75 6.48
N ILE A 217 -10.26 -2.13 7.10
CA ILE A 217 -8.86 -2.60 7.10
C ILE A 217 -8.78 -3.97 7.78
N GLU A 218 -9.34 -4.10 8.98
CA GLU A 218 -9.32 -5.33 9.77
C GLU A 218 -10.02 -6.50 9.06
N LYS A 219 -11.10 -6.24 8.32
CA LYS A 219 -11.82 -7.26 7.55
C LYS A 219 -10.97 -7.82 6.40
N ASN A 220 -10.12 -6.99 5.80
CA ASN A 220 -9.44 -7.24 4.51
C ASN A 220 -7.92 -7.42 4.61
N LYS A 221 -7.29 -7.22 5.77
CA LYS A 221 -5.84 -7.36 5.97
C LYS A 221 -5.31 -8.80 5.82
N ASN A 222 -6.17 -9.81 5.91
CA ASN A 222 -5.76 -11.22 5.89
C ASN A 222 -5.80 -11.80 4.45
N PRO A 223 -4.65 -12.23 3.90
CA PRO A 223 -4.54 -12.69 2.50
C PRO A 223 -5.28 -14.00 2.22
N THR A 224 -5.57 -14.83 3.23
CA THR A 224 -6.28 -16.12 3.05
C THR A 224 -7.73 -15.97 2.59
N LYS A 225 -8.36 -14.80 2.78
CA LYS A 225 -9.71 -14.51 2.22
C LYS A 225 -9.66 -14.18 0.72
N TYR A 226 -8.51 -13.78 0.19
CA TYR A 226 -8.33 -13.38 -1.21
C TYR A 226 -8.36 -14.57 -2.18
N ILE A 227 -7.83 -15.73 -1.80
CA ILE A 227 -7.92 -16.95 -2.64
C ILE A 227 -9.40 -17.33 -2.90
N LYS A 228 -10.30 -17.06 -1.95
CA LYS A 228 -11.76 -17.24 -2.13
C LYS A 228 -12.42 -16.13 -2.98
N ASN A 229 -11.84 -14.93 -3.04
CA ASN A 229 -12.37 -13.80 -3.83
C ASN A 229 -11.77 -13.70 -5.25
N LEU A 230 -10.59 -14.30 -5.50
CA LEU A 230 -10.05 -14.52 -6.85
C LEU A 230 -11.01 -15.35 -7.70
N GLY A 231 -11.74 -16.29 -7.10
CA GLY A 231 -12.81 -17.03 -7.76
C GLY A 231 -14.07 -16.20 -8.09
N LYS A 232 -14.17 -14.95 -7.62
CA LYS A 232 -15.30 -14.04 -7.89
C LYS A 232 -15.02 -12.98 -8.94
N VAL A 233 -13.75 -12.74 -9.29
CA VAL A 233 -13.38 -11.94 -10.46
C VAL A 233 -13.21 -12.96 -11.58
N PRO A 234 -14.17 -13.10 -12.51
CA PRO A 234 -13.92 -13.92 -13.69
C PRO A 234 -12.63 -13.38 -14.29
N SER A 235 -11.67 -14.27 -14.54
CA SER A 235 -10.34 -13.87 -15.00
C SER A 235 -10.51 -12.80 -16.07
N ARG A 236 -9.83 -11.66 -15.92
CA ARG A 236 -9.85 -10.59 -16.94
C ARG A 236 -9.42 -11.09 -18.33
N GLY A 237 -8.95 -12.34 -18.42
CA GLY A 237 -8.83 -13.13 -19.65
C GLY A 237 -10.15 -13.39 -20.39
N ILE A 238 -11.31 -13.35 -19.73
CA ILE A 238 -12.63 -13.39 -20.40
C ILE A 238 -12.85 -12.12 -21.24
N PHE A 239 -12.27 -10.98 -20.87
CA PHE A 239 -12.31 -9.76 -21.70
C PHE A 239 -11.62 -10.01 -23.06
N THR A 240 -10.47 -10.67 -23.05
CA THR A 240 -9.79 -11.12 -24.27
C THR A 240 -10.56 -12.24 -25.00
N SER A 241 -11.23 -13.13 -24.26
CA SER A 241 -12.10 -14.17 -24.84
C SER A 241 -13.35 -13.60 -25.51
N PHE A 242 -13.93 -12.52 -24.99
CA PHE A 242 -15.07 -11.85 -25.62
C PHE A 242 -14.65 -11.20 -26.94
N PHE A 243 -13.46 -10.60 -27.01
CA PHE A 243 -12.89 -10.14 -28.27
C PHE A 243 -12.54 -11.28 -29.24
N SER A 244 -12.13 -12.45 -28.75
CA SER A 244 -11.88 -13.62 -29.61
C SER A 244 -13.18 -14.28 -30.12
N VAL A 245 -14.25 -14.29 -29.31
CA VAL A 245 -15.57 -14.81 -29.68
C VAL A 245 -16.29 -13.84 -30.64
N TYR A 246 -15.97 -12.54 -30.58
CA TYR A 246 -16.45 -11.54 -31.54
C TYR A 246 -15.53 -11.40 -32.76
N SER A 247 -15.38 -12.50 -33.50
CA SER A 247 -14.62 -12.57 -34.76
C SER A 247 -15.04 -11.53 -35.82
N GLN A 248 -16.23 -10.93 -35.71
CA GLN A 248 -16.68 -9.82 -36.55
C GLN A 248 -15.99 -8.47 -36.25
N LEU A 249 -15.66 -8.18 -34.97
CA LEU A 249 -14.83 -7.03 -34.64
C LEU A 249 -13.41 -7.26 -35.16
N LEU A 250 -12.86 -8.46 -34.99
CA LEU A 250 -11.58 -8.82 -35.62
C LEU A 250 -11.63 -8.77 -37.15
N LYS A 251 -12.76 -9.08 -37.81
CA LYS A 251 -12.95 -8.89 -39.27
C LYS A 251 -12.99 -7.40 -39.67
N LEU A 252 -13.61 -6.55 -38.86
CA LEU A 252 -13.62 -5.09 -39.05
C LEU A 252 -12.23 -4.49 -38.79
N PHE A 253 -11.49 -5.02 -37.80
CA PHE A 253 -10.12 -4.63 -37.50
C PHE A 253 -9.10 -5.23 -38.49
N SER A 254 -9.35 -6.40 -39.09
CA SER A 254 -8.49 -7.04 -40.09
C SER A 254 -8.60 -6.39 -41.46
N GLN A 255 -9.68 -5.66 -41.74
CA GLN A 255 -9.76 -4.78 -42.92
C GLN A 255 -8.82 -3.56 -42.83
N ARG A 256 -8.19 -3.33 -41.66
CA ARG A 256 -7.07 -2.40 -41.48
C ARG A 256 -5.85 -3.15 -40.92
N THR A 257 -4.98 -3.60 -41.83
CA THR A 257 -3.65 -4.16 -41.53
C THR A 257 -2.87 -3.36 -40.45
N ASN A 258 -3.10 -2.05 -40.35
CA ASN A 258 -2.49 -1.16 -39.36
C ASN A 258 -2.83 -1.46 -37.88
N ILE A 259 -3.98 -2.06 -37.55
CA ILE A 259 -4.37 -2.30 -36.13
C ILE A 259 -3.73 -3.58 -35.60
N LEU A 260 -3.63 -4.62 -36.44
CA LEU A 260 -2.82 -5.81 -36.19
C LEU A 260 -1.32 -5.47 -36.12
N LEU A 261 -0.85 -4.55 -36.98
CA LEU A 261 0.51 -4.01 -36.90
C LEU A 261 0.73 -3.20 -35.62
N ASN A 262 -0.27 -2.45 -35.14
CA ASN A 262 -0.22 -1.78 -33.84
C ASN A 262 -0.19 -2.76 -32.67
N PHE A 263 -0.93 -3.88 -32.75
CA PHE A 263 -0.84 -4.98 -31.78
C PHE A 263 0.56 -5.60 -31.74
N ARG A 264 1.17 -5.84 -32.91
CA ARG A 264 2.57 -6.33 -33.01
C ARG A 264 3.60 -5.30 -32.55
N LYS A 265 3.41 -4.01 -32.88
CA LYS A 265 4.22 -2.91 -32.34
C LYS A 265 4.11 -2.85 -30.82
N PHE A 266 2.91 -3.06 -30.26
CA PHE A 266 2.68 -3.11 -28.80
C PHE A 266 3.31 -4.33 -28.12
N ASN A 267 3.29 -5.51 -28.72
CA ASN A 267 4.02 -6.66 -28.16
C ASN A 267 5.55 -6.48 -28.21
N ASN A 268 6.05 -5.58 -29.08
CA ASN A 268 7.43 -5.12 -29.08
C ASN A 268 7.69 -3.93 -28.13
N PHE A 269 6.71 -3.44 -27.35
CA PHE A 269 6.94 -2.51 -26.24
C PHE A 269 7.58 -3.25 -25.06
N LYS A 270 8.88 -3.57 -25.20
CA LYS A 270 9.77 -3.85 -24.04
C LYS A 270 10.24 -2.56 -23.34
N GLY A 271 9.89 -1.39 -23.86
CA GLY A 271 10.11 -0.10 -23.23
C GLY A 271 8.84 0.72 -23.35
N ILE A 272 8.31 1.17 -22.22
CA ILE A 272 7.37 2.29 -22.19
C ILE A 272 8.13 3.47 -22.80
N ASP A 273 7.71 3.93 -23.97
CA ASP A 273 8.25 5.12 -24.63
C ASP A 273 8.32 6.27 -23.61
N HIS A 274 9.54 6.72 -23.30
CA HIS A 274 9.79 7.77 -22.31
C HIS A 274 9.22 9.15 -22.74
N ASP A 275 8.76 9.28 -23.99
CA ASP A 275 8.28 10.53 -24.58
C ASP A 275 6.81 10.88 -24.30
N ARG A 276 6.02 10.00 -23.65
CA ARG A 276 4.61 10.30 -23.36
C ARG A 276 4.39 10.48 -21.87
N ASN A 277 4.06 11.72 -21.47
CA ASN A 277 3.66 12.15 -20.13
C ASN A 277 2.36 11.48 -19.64
N ILE A 278 2.35 10.15 -19.50
CA ILE A 278 1.21 9.37 -19.00
C ILE A 278 1.04 9.67 -17.51
N VAL A 279 -0.22 9.86 -17.09
CA VAL A 279 -0.59 10.08 -15.69
C VAL A 279 -0.27 8.83 -14.87
N ASN A 280 0.41 9.00 -13.73
CA ASN A 280 0.68 7.92 -12.80
C ASN A 280 -0.35 7.94 -11.67
N PRO A 281 -1.25 6.93 -11.53
CA PRO A 281 -2.23 6.90 -10.45
C PRO A 281 -1.61 7.02 -9.06
N GLN A 282 -0.39 6.52 -8.86
CA GLN A 282 0.27 6.58 -7.55
C GLN A 282 0.55 8.02 -7.09
N GLU A 283 0.54 9.02 -7.99
CA GLU A 283 0.66 10.44 -7.62
C GLU A 283 -0.52 10.92 -6.75
N TYR A 284 -1.66 10.23 -6.85
CA TYR A 284 -2.91 10.52 -6.14
C TYR A 284 -3.09 9.72 -4.84
N LEU A 285 -2.08 8.93 -4.45
CA LEU A 285 -2.01 8.28 -3.15
C LEU A 285 -1.07 9.06 -2.26
N PHE A 286 -1.46 9.24 -1.00
CA PHE A 286 -0.67 10.00 -0.05
C PHE A 286 -0.63 9.31 1.31
N ILE A 287 0.37 9.64 2.10
CA ILE A 287 0.49 9.28 3.51
C ILE A 287 0.50 10.57 4.34
N GLN A 288 -0.21 10.55 5.46
CA GLN A 288 -0.12 11.59 6.48
C GLN A 288 1.19 11.44 7.27
N ILE A 289 2.06 12.44 7.27
CA ILE A 289 3.29 12.47 8.09
C ILE A 289 3.21 13.71 8.98
N ASN A 290 3.04 13.54 10.29
CA ASN A 290 2.71 14.65 11.19
C ASN A 290 1.47 15.43 10.68
N HIS A 291 1.58 16.76 10.47
CA HIS A 291 0.54 17.60 9.86
C HIS A 291 0.61 17.66 8.31
N ASN A 292 1.63 17.08 7.69
CA ASN A 292 1.85 17.17 6.24
C ASN A 292 1.36 15.92 5.49
N ILE A 293 1.00 16.09 4.23
CA ILE A 293 0.57 15.00 3.35
C ILE A 293 1.66 14.79 2.28
N CYS A 294 2.18 13.56 2.16
CA CYS A 294 3.23 13.23 1.19
C CYS A 294 2.73 12.23 0.13
N SER A 295 2.93 12.53 -1.15
CA SER A 295 2.55 11.64 -2.26
C SER A 295 3.41 10.39 -2.31
N LEU A 296 2.80 9.22 -2.53
CA LEU A 296 3.49 7.93 -2.66
C LEU A 296 4.34 7.83 -3.93
N ALA A 297 3.97 8.57 -4.99
CA ALA A 297 4.77 8.62 -6.22
C ALA A 297 5.97 9.56 -6.11
N ASN A 298 6.07 10.36 -5.03
CA ASN A 298 7.19 11.25 -4.84
C ASN A 298 8.48 10.43 -4.74
N GLY A 299 9.24 10.45 -5.84
CA GLY A 299 10.51 9.75 -5.97
C GLY A 299 11.68 10.58 -5.49
N ALA A 300 11.42 11.60 -4.64
CA ALA A 300 12.45 12.46 -4.08
C ALA A 300 13.58 11.60 -3.55
N ASP A 301 14.74 11.73 -4.20
CA ASP A 301 15.98 11.17 -3.71
C ASP A 301 16.48 12.02 -2.53
N MET A 302 17.53 11.52 -1.87
CA MET A 302 18.09 12.17 -0.69
C MET A 302 18.52 13.61 -0.99
N LEU A 303 19.06 13.87 -2.18
CA LEU A 303 19.48 15.19 -2.65
C LEU A 303 18.29 16.13 -2.86
N THR A 304 17.22 15.66 -3.49
CA THR A 304 15.99 16.43 -3.74
C THR A 304 15.29 16.76 -2.44
N PHE A 305 15.25 15.82 -1.49
CA PHE A 305 14.72 16.07 -0.16
C PHE A 305 15.54 17.13 0.57
N ALA A 306 16.87 16.98 0.63
CA ALA A 306 17.76 17.92 1.27
C ALA A 306 17.61 19.34 0.70
N LYS A 307 17.58 19.48 -0.64
CA LYS A 307 17.40 20.77 -1.31
C LYS A 307 16.05 21.46 -1.05
N ARG A 308 14.99 20.71 -0.75
CA ARG A 308 13.63 21.26 -0.54
C ARG A 308 13.32 21.60 0.91
N HIS A 309 13.91 20.87 1.85
CA HIS A 309 13.50 20.90 3.25
C HIS A 309 14.60 21.39 4.20
N LEU A 310 15.82 21.58 3.73
CA LEU A 310 16.91 22.13 4.53
C LEU A 310 17.20 23.56 4.06
N PRO A 311 17.23 24.55 4.97
CA PRO A 311 17.57 25.91 4.63
C PRO A 311 19.02 25.94 4.11
N SER A 312 19.24 26.53 2.94
CA SER A 312 20.58 26.92 2.53
C SER A 312 20.52 27.95 1.40
N GLU A 313 20.87 29.18 1.76
CA GLU A 313 21.22 30.25 0.81
C GLU A 313 22.46 29.88 -0.03
N ASN A 314 23.26 28.89 0.40
CA ASN A 314 24.37 28.34 -0.37
C ASN A 314 24.31 26.80 -0.38
N LYS A 315 24.15 26.23 -1.58
CA LYS A 315 24.08 24.78 -1.89
C LYS A 315 25.33 23.95 -1.52
N ALA A 316 26.22 24.45 -0.67
CA ALA A 316 27.61 24.01 -0.60
C ALA A 316 27.91 22.86 0.39
N ASP A 317 27.19 22.72 1.51
CA ASP A 317 27.63 21.80 2.59
C ASP A 317 26.64 20.67 2.92
N ILE A 318 26.07 20.01 1.92
CA ILE A 318 25.31 18.77 2.13
C ILE A 318 26.27 17.58 2.04
N LYS A 319 26.62 17.00 3.19
CA LYS A 319 27.41 15.75 3.25
C LYS A 319 26.50 14.55 3.48
N PHE A 320 26.78 13.47 2.76
CA PHE A 320 26.10 12.18 2.89
C PHE A 320 27.09 11.16 3.44
N ASP A 321 26.98 10.85 4.73
CA ASP A 321 27.84 9.85 5.36
C ASP A 321 27.08 8.53 5.45
N SER A 322 27.60 7.48 4.81
CA SER A 322 27.07 6.13 5.01
C SER A 322 27.56 5.59 6.34
N ILE A 323 26.66 5.37 7.30
CA ILE A 323 26.98 4.68 8.55
C ILE A 323 27.10 3.16 8.30
N GLY A 324 26.48 2.69 7.21
CA GLY A 324 26.30 1.27 6.97
C GLY A 324 25.20 0.68 7.86
N GLY A 325 24.63 -0.43 7.42
CA GLY A 325 23.64 -1.20 8.15
C GLY A 325 23.60 -2.59 7.54
N ILE A 326 23.38 -3.61 8.36
CA ILE A 326 23.51 -5.02 7.93
C ILE A 326 22.46 -5.37 6.86
N LEU A 327 21.26 -4.77 6.95
CA LEU A 327 20.08 -5.11 6.12
C LEU A 327 19.50 -3.93 5.33
N ASN A 328 19.82 -2.70 5.74
CA ASN A 328 19.39 -1.44 5.12
C ASN A 328 20.61 -0.53 4.99
N ASP A 329 20.68 0.29 3.94
CA ASP A 329 21.69 1.34 3.88
C ASP A 329 21.22 2.52 4.72
N VAL A 330 22.04 2.93 5.69
CA VAL A 330 21.76 4.05 6.57
C VAL A 330 22.70 5.19 6.23
N TYR A 331 22.12 6.36 5.97
CA TYR A 331 22.83 7.58 5.61
C TYR A 331 22.54 8.69 6.63
N ILE A 332 23.54 9.53 6.93
CA ILE A 332 23.33 10.81 7.61
C ILE A 332 23.46 11.91 6.58
N ILE A 333 22.46 12.77 6.52
CA ILE A 333 22.53 14.06 5.82
C ILE A 333 22.93 15.10 6.87
N ARG A 334 24.07 15.75 6.66
CA ARG A 334 24.53 16.87 7.50
C ARG A 334 24.34 18.17 6.75
N THR A 335 23.83 19.19 7.44
CA THR A 335 23.76 20.57 6.94
C THR A 335 24.23 21.55 8.00
N LEU A 336 25.05 22.51 7.58
CA LEU A 336 25.52 23.61 8.40
C LEU A 336 24.65 24.84 8.10
N SER A 337 23.95 25.35 9.11
CA SER A 337 23.18 26.60 9.00
C SER A 337 23.45 27.43 10.25
N GLU A 338 23.99 28.65 10.08
CA GLU A 338 24.18 29.65 11.15
C GLU A 338 24.78 29.06 12.45
N ASN A 339 25.93 28.38 12.34
CA ASN A 339 26.64 27.71 13.45
C ASN A 339 25.91 26.53 14.13
N THR A 340 24.79 26.03 13.59
CA THR A 340 24.14 24.80 14.07
C THR A 340 24.22 23.69 13.03
N GLU A 341 24.76 22.53 13.43
CA GLU A 341 24.75 21.33 12.59
C GLU A 341 23.38 20.63 12.73
N LYS A 342 22.64 20.52 11.62
CA LYS A 342 21.43 19.70 11.55
C LYS A 342 21.75 18.36 10.90
N LYS A 343 21.42 17.27 11.59
CA LYS A 343 21.58 15.90 11.11
C LYS A 343 20.23 15.24 10.85
N ILE A 344 20.09 14.60 9.70
CA ILE A 344 18.92 13.80 9.33
C ILE A 344 19.38 12.38 9.03
N LEU A 345 18.70 11.41 9.62
CA LEU A 345 18.93 9.99 9.35
C LEU A 345 18.05 9.54 8.19
N VAL A 346 18.62 8.79 7.25
CA VAL A 346 17.89 8.21 6.12
C VAL A 346 18.13 6.71 6.06
N LYS A 347 17.06 5.93 6.11
CA LYS A 347 17.09 4.49 5.89
C LYS A 347 16.64 4.15 4.48
N GLN A 348 17.45 3.41 3.73
CA GLN A 348 17.07 2.82 2.45
C GLN A 348 16.83 1.31 2.58
N PHE A 349 15.61 0.88 2.32
CA PHE A 349 15.22 -0.53 2.41
C PHE A 349 15.53 -1.27 1.10
N LYS A 350 16.46 -2.23 1.15
CA LYS A 350 16.82 -3.11 0.04
C LYS A 350 16.00 -4.40 0.05
N GLU A 351 15.80 -5.02 -1.12
CA GLU A 351 15.13 -6.33 -1.19
C GLU A 351 16.04 -7.42 -0.61
N TRP A 352 15.48 -8.28 0.24
CA TRP A 352 16.22 -9.37 0.86
C TRP A 352 16.40 -10.59 -0.04
N SER A 353 15.70 -10.67 -1.18
CA SER A 353 15.72 -11.81 -2.10
C SER A 353 17.08 -12.11 -2.75
N GLY A 354 18.09 -11.27 -2.52
CA GLY A 354 19.47 -11.48 -3.00
C GLY A 354 20.54 -11.60 -1.92
N PHE A 355 20.19 -11.67 -0.62
CA PHE A 355 21.16 -11.65 0.48
C PHE A 355 21.44 -13.04 1.10
N LYS A 356 22.71 -13.32 1.39
CA LYS A 356 23.22 -14.55 2.06
C LYS A 356 22.67 -14.81 3.48
N TRP A 357 21.80 -13.93 4.02
CA TRP A 357 21.20 -14.00 5.36
C TRP A 357 19.77 -14.58 5.39
N PHE A 358 19.26 -15.07 4.25
CA PHE A 358 18.07 -15.95 4.14
C PHE A 358 17.98 -17.08 5.20
N PRO A 359 19.08 -17.60 5.80
CA PRO A 359 18.98 -18.54 6.92
C PRO A 359 18.25 -18.00 8.15
N LEU A 360 18.38 -16.73 8.55
CA LEU A 360 17.74 -16.23 9.79
C LEU A 360 16.21 -16.35 9.76
N SER A 361 15.59 -16.07 8.61
CA SER A 361 14.15 -16.31 8.41
C SER A 361 13.78 -17.80 8.42
N LEU A 362 14.69 -18.69 7.99
CA LEU A 362 14.52 -20.15 8.10
C LEU A 362 14.70 -20.66 9.53
N TRP A 363 15.62 -20.07 10.30
CA TRP A 363 15.91 -20.43 11.69
C TRP A 363 14.80 -19.99 12.65
N ALA A 364 14.07 -18.92 12.32
CA ALA A 364 12.85 -18.51 13.03
C ALA A 364 11.56 -19.23 12.56
N ILE A 365 11.64 -20.17 11.60
CA ILE A 365 10.48 -20.98 11.19
C ILE A 365 9.95 -21.78 12.40
N GLY A 366 8.68 -21.57 12.71
CA GLY A 366 8.02 -22.17 13.88
C GLY A 366 7.99 -21.29 15.13
N THR A 367 8.66 -20.12 15.14
CA THR A 367 8.61 -19.16 16.25
C THR A 367 7.97 -17.83 15.89
N ARG A 368 8.30 -17.22 14.74
CA ARG A 368 7.69 -15.96 14.24
C ARG A 368 7.81 -15.81 12.72
N ASN A 369 6.81 -15.21 12.08
CA ASN A 369 6.90 -14.78 10.68
C ASN A 369 7.59 -13.41 10.58
N LEU A 370 8.79 -13.36 9.98
CA LEU A 370 9.52 -12.12 9.75
C LEU A 370 9.06 -11.43 8.44
N SER A 371 9.12 -10.10 8.42
CA SER A 371 8.84 -9.31 7.22
C SER A 371 10.09 -9.26 6.34
N VAL A 372 10.05 -9.91 5.17
CA VAL A 372 11.20 -10.05 4.26
C VAL A 372 11.20 -8.99 3.13
N LEU A 373 10.02 -8.55 2.68
CA LEU A 373 9.89 -7.59 1.58
C LEU A 373 10.26 -6.17 2.02
N ALA A 374 11.11 -5.49 1.23
CA ALA A 374 11.63 -4.16 1.58
C ALA A 374 10.53 -3.11 1.81
N LYS A 375 9.48 -3.15 0.98
CA LYS A 375 8.33 -2.24 1.11
C LYS A 375 7.51 -2.50 2.37
N THR A 376 7.39 -3.77 2.76
CA THR A 376 6.68 -4.15 3.99
C THR A 376 7.48 -3.69 5.21
N ARG A 377 8.80 -3.90 5.21
CA ARG A 377 9.69 -3.42 6.29
C ARG A 377 9.64 -1.90 6.44
N LEU A 378 9.72 -1.14 5.35
CA LEU A 378 9.55 0.32 5.37
C LEU A 378 8.18 0.71 5.92
N ALA A 379 7.09 0.10 5.43
CA ALA A 379 5.74 0.40 5.90
C ALA A 379 5.57 0.08 7.39
N ASN A 380 6.19 -0.99 7.88
CA ASN A 380 6.22 -1.35 9.30
C ASN A 380 6.96 -0.28 10.11
N ASP A 381 8.17 0.10 9.70
CA ASP A 381 9.01 1.07 10.41
C ASP A 381 8.29 2.43 10.50
N TYR A 382 7.70 2.89 9.40
CA TYR A 382 6.90 4.11 9.37
C TYR A 382 5.65 4.01 10.26
N SER A 383 4.80 3.00 10.08
CA SER A 383 3.48 2.93 10.74
C SER A 383 3.57 2.73 12.25
N ILE A 384 4.49 1.88 12.71
CA ILE A 384 4.67 1.62 14.15
C ILE A 384 5.36 2.80 14.83
N ASN A 385 6.33 3.45 14.18
CA ASN A 385 6.94 4.67 14.72
C ASN A 385 5.88 5.76 14.95
N GLU A 386 5.07 6.11 13.94
CA GLU A 386 4.00 7.12 14.10
C GLU A 386 3.05 6.72 15.24
N PHE A 387 2.61 5.46 15.26
CA PHE A 387 1.69 4.96 16.29
C PHE A 387 2.29 5.06 17.70
N LEU A 388 3.55 4.67 17.89
CA LEU A 388 4.23 4.79 19.19
C LEU A 388 4.38 6.25 19.60
N ARG A 389 4.74 7.14 18.67
CA ARG A 389 4.85 8.57 18.96
C ARG A 389 3.52 9.18 19.40
N GLU A 390 2.42 8.84 18.72
CA GLU A 390 1.07 9.28 19.08
C GLU A 390 0.64 8.77 20.47
N ASN A 391 1.16 7.63 20.91
CA ASN A 391 0.94 7.07 22.24
C ASN A 391 1.98 7.55 23.29
N GLY A 392 2.76 8.59 22.98
CA GLY A 392 3.67 9.26 23.92
C GLY A 392 5.04 8.60 24.10
N PHE A 393 5.38 7.59 23.29
CA PHE A 393 6.71 7.00 23.32
C PHE A 393 7.72 7.86 22.55
N ARG A 394 8.96 7.88 23.04
CA ARG A 394 10.08 8.56 22.38
C ARG A 394 10.61 7.68 21.27
N VAL A 395 10.39 8.13 20.05
CA VAL A 395 10.84 7.50 18.81
C VAL A 395 11.28 8.61 17.85
N PRO A 396 12.20 8.34 16.90
CA PRO A 396 12.64 9.35 15.95
C PRO A 396 11.46 9.90 15.14
N LYS A 397 11.25 11.22 15.18
CA LYS A 397 10.29 11.93 14.33
C LYS A 397 10.55 11.64 12.86
N ILE A 398 9.52 11.15 12.16
CA ILE A 398 9.57 10.96 10.72
C ILE A 398 9.43 12.32 10.03
N LEU A 399 10.36 12.59 9.13
CA LEU A 399 10.43 13.82 8.34
C LEU A 399 9.85 13.60 6.94
N HIS A 400 10.12 12.45 6.32
CA HIS A 400 9.66 12.14 4.96
C HIS A 400 9.70 10.64 4.64
N VAL A 401 8.90 10.22 3.67
CA VAL A 401 8.87 8.85 3.14
C VAL A 401 8.84 8.87 1.62
N SER A 402 9.75 8.16 0.97
CA SER A 402 9.68 7.86 -0.46
C SER A 402 9.48 6.36 -0.67
N LEU A 403 8.23 5.93 -0.89
CA LEU A 403 7.94 4.51 -1.17
C LEU A 403 8.57 4.03 -2.49
N LYS A 404 8.63 4.90 -3.51
CA LYS A 404 9.22 4.57 -4.81
C LYS A 404 10.70 4.24 -4.70
N LYS A 405 11.45 5.02 -3.91
CA LYS A 405 12.88 4.81 -3.66
C LYS A 405 13.18 3.94 -2.44
N ARG A 406 12.13 3.58 -1.69
CA ARG A 406 12.17 2.86 -0.41
C ARG A 406 13.04 3.57 0.63
N LEU A 407 12.86 4.89 0.75
CA LEU A 407 13.58 5.75 1.69
C LEU A 407 12.66 6.21 2.82
N LEU A 408 13.20 6.22 4.04
CA LEU A 408 12.58 6.78 5.25
C LEU A 408 13.53 7.80 5.86
N PHE A 409 13.08 9.05 5.96
CA PHE A 409 13.84 10.16 6.53
C PHE A 409 13.31 10.45 7.93
N MET A 410 14.20 10.53 8.90
CA MET A 410 13.89 10.65 10.32
C MET A 410 14.87 11.60 10.99
N GLU A 411 14.47 12.17 12.13
CA GLU A 411 15.39 12.91 12.98
C GLU A 411 16.57 12.01 13.39
N TYR A 412 17.75 12.60 13.48
CA TYR A 412 18.92 11.93 14.04
C TYR A 412 18.90 12.09 15.55
N ILE A 413 19.06 10.99 16.28
CA ILE A 413 19.14 10.99 17.75
C ILE A 413 20.63 10.95 18.13
N GLU A 414 21.12 12.03 18.74
CA GLU A 414 22.47 12.08 19.31
C GLU A 414 22.51 11.29 20.63
N GLY A 415 23.46 10.36 20.76
CA GLY A 415 23.52 9.50 21.92
C GLY A 415 24.32 8.21 21.72
N ILE A 416 24.12 7.27 22.63
CA ILE A 416 24.69 5.92 22.59
C ILE A 416 23.57 4.87 22.64
N ASP A 417 23.80 3.66 22.14
CA ASP A 417 22.86 2.56 22.30
C ASP A 417 23.07 1.81 23.64
N LEU A 418 22.06 1.03 24.05
CA LEU A 418 22.10 0.30 25.33
C LEU A 418 23.16 -0.82 25.36
N SER A 419 23.71 -1.27 24.22
CA SER A 419 24.81 -2.26 24.25
C SER A 419 26.07 -1.68 24.86
N ILE A 420 26.34 -0.38 24.64
CA ILE A 420 27.46 0.33 25.24
C ILE A 420 27.27 0.41 26.75
N LEU A 421 26.05 0.74 27.20
CA LEU A 421 25.70 0.78 28.61
C LEU A 421 25.86 -0.58 29.29
N ILE A 422 25.41 -1.67 28.65
CA ILE A 422 25.58 -3.03 29.14
C ILE A 422 27.07 -3.36 29.31
N LYS A 423 27.92 -3.02 28.33
CA LYS A 423 29.37 -3.22 28.43
C LYS A 423 29.99 -2.39 29.57
N ASN A 424 29.52 -1.17 29.79
CA ASN A 424 29.96 -0.34 30.90
C ASN A 424 29.62 -0.97 32.25
N ILE A 425 28.39 -1.46 32.44
CA ILE A 425 27.97 -2.16 33.67
C ILE A 425 28.86 -3.39 33.92
N LEU A 426 29.16 -4.16 32.88
CA LEU A 426 29.98 -5.37 32.99
C LEU A 426 31.44 -5.09 33.37
N ASN A 427 31.96 -3.92 32.98
CA ASN A 427 33.36 -3.53 33.21
C ASN A 427 33.55 -2.50 34.34
N SER A 428 32.46 -2.00 34.93
CA SER A 428 32.54 -0.91 35.90
C SER A 428 33.20 -1.35 37.21
N THR A 429 34.10 -0.52 37.71
CA THR A 429 34.72 -0.64 39.04
C THR A 429 33.99 0.19 40.09
N SER A 430 33.01 1.01 39.68
CA SER A 430 32.23 1.91 40.53
C SER A 430 30.80 1.41 40.70
N ASN A 431 30.44 1.01 41.93
CA ASN A 431 29.08 0.55 42.25
C ASN A 431 28.02 1.63 41.95
N PHE A 432 28.35 2.91 42.11
CA PHE A 432 27.41 4.00 41.87
C PHE A 432 27.09 4.19 40.37
N GLU A 433 28.11 4.16 39.51
CA GLU A 433 27.92 4.27 38.06
C GLU A 433 27.16 3.06 37.51
N ALA A 434 27.52 1.85 37.96
CA ALA A 434 26.81 0.63 37.60
C ALA A 434 25.33 0.69 38.01
N GLN A 435 25.01 1.27 39.18
CA GLN A 435 23.63 1.40 39.64
C GLN A 435 22.82 2.42 38.82
N GLN A 436 23.42 3.54 38.40
CA GLN A 436 22.76 4.48 37.49
C GLN A 436 22.44 3.82 36.14
N ASP A 437 23.38 3.05 35.60
CA ASP A 437 23.20 2.38 34.31
C ASP A 437 22.17 1.25 34.40
N LEU A 438 22.15 0.49 35.51
CA LEU A 438 21.11 -0.50 35.79
C LEU A 438 19.70 0.14 35.87
N SER A 439 19.57 1.37 36.35
CA SER A 439 18.27 2.07 36.38
C SER A 439 17.72 2.35 34.98
N ILE A 440 18.60 2.56 33.98
CA ILE A 440 18.19 2.71 32.58
C ILE A 440 17.73 1.37 31.99
N ILE A 441 18.39 0.26 32.35
CA ILE A 441 17.97 -1.09 31.96
C ILE A 441 16.59 -1.44 32.55
N TYR A 442 16.35 -1.04 33.79
CA TYR A 442 15.03 -1.12 34.42
C TYR A 442 13.97 -0.33 33.64
N GLU A 443 14.25 0.93 33.29
CA GLU A 443 13.31 1.75 32.54
C GLU A 443 13.05 1.19 31.13
N ALA A 444 14.05 0.57 30.48
CA ALA A 444 13.86 -0.11 29.20
C ALA A 444 12.84 -1.26 29.30
N GLY A 445 12.90 -2.06 30.38
CA GLY A 445 11.90 -3.08 30.68
C GLY A 445 10.50 -2.49 30.87
N ASN A 446 10.40 -1.41 31.65
CA ASN A 446 9.15 -0.69 31.90
C ASN A 446 8.50 -0.17 30.61
N ILE A 447 9.29 0.46 29.75
CA ILE A 447 8.84 0.96 28.44
C ILE A 447 8.33 -0.20 27.57
N LEU A 448 9.04 -1.33 27.51
CA LEU A 448 8.61 -2.47 26.70
C LEU A 448 7.25 -3.03 27.20
N ALA A 449 7.04 -3.09 28.50
CA ALA A 449 5.75 -3.51 29.08
C ALA A 449 4.61 -2.56 28.69
N LYS A 450 4.85 -1.24 28.73
CA LYS A 450 3.89 -0.23 28.28
C LYS A 450 3.56 -0.39 26.79
N ILE A 451 4.54 -0.71 25.95
CA ILE A 451 4.30 -1.01 24.51
C ILE A 451 3.45 -2.26 24.34
N HIS A 452 3.74 -3.32 25.10
CA HIS A 452 2.95 -4.54 25.10
C HIS A 452 1.50 -4.33 25.57
N SER A 453 1.26 -3.33 26.43
CA SER A 453 -0.09 -2.97 26.92
C SER A 453 -0.99 -2.38 25.83
N ILE A 454 -0.41 -1.65 24.86
CA ILE A 454 -1.12 -1.11 23.69
C ILE A 454 -1.14 -2.10 22.51
N ASN A 455 -0.94 -3.38 22.79
CA ASN A 455 -0.98 -4.49 21.85
C ASN A 455 0.02 -4.37 20.68
N VAL A 456 1.24 -3.88 20.97
CA VAL A 456 2.37 -3.82 20.03
C VAL A 456 3.49 -4.72 20.53
N THR A 457 4.18 -5.38 19.61
CA THR A 457 5.45 -6.10 19.82
C THR A 457 6.46 -5.59 18.80
N LEU A 458 7.67 -5.23 19.24
CA LEU A 458 8.72 -4.62 18.42
C LEU A 458 9.47 -5.64 17.56
N GLY A 459 9.60 -6.88 18.01
CA GLY A 459 10.22 -7.97 17.26
C GLY A 459 11.75 -7.99 17.19
N ASP A 460 12.38 -6.83 17.08
CA ASP A 460 13.84 -6.71 17.14
C ASP A 460 14.28 -5.85 18.34
N THR A 461 14.01 -6.35 19.54
CA THR A 461 14.28 -5.68 20.83
C THR A 461 15.73 -5.83 21.29
N LYS A 462 16.70 -5.86 20.38
CA LYS A 462 18.10 -5.92 20.80
C LYS A 462 18.49 -4.61 21.50
N PRO A 463 19.46 -4.64 22.44
CA PRO A 463 19.94 -3.41 23.10
C PRO A 463 20.36 -2.28 22.14
N GLU A 464 20.88 -2.62 20.97
CA GLU A 464 21.33 -1.71 19.90
C GLU A 464 20.18 -0.88 19.32
N ASN A 465 18.95 -1.39 19.40
CA ASN A 465 17.73 -0.72 18.90
C ASN A 465 17.07 0.17 19.97
N VAL A 466 17.73 0.35 21.12
CA VAL A 466 17.35 1.28 22.16
C VAL A 466 18.47 2.30 22.30
N LEU A 467 18.17 3.57 22.03
CA LEU A 467 19.10 4.68 22.10
C LEU A 467 18.90 5.47 23.39
N LEU A 468 19.98 6.02 23.92
CA LEU A 468 20.01 6.90 25.06
C LEU A 468 20.53 8.25 24.59
N ASP A 469 19.68 9.28 24.66
CA ASP A 469 20.10 10.64 24.27
C ASP A 469 21.09 11.25 25.28
N LEU A 470 21.63 12.42 24.96
CA LEU A 470 22.55 13.16 25.84
C LEU A 470 21.96 13.51 27.22
N ASN A 471 20.64 13.48 27.37
CA ASN A 471 19.92 13.72 28.63
C ASN A 471 19.51 12.41 29.33
N ARG A 472 20.08 11.27 28.91
CA ARG A 472 19.74 9.93 29.41
C ARG A 472 18.28 9.53 29.23
N LYS A 473 17.61 10.02 28.18
CA LYS A 473 16.25 9.61 27.81
C LYS A 473 16.29 8.50 26.77
N ILE A 474 15.46 7.49 26.97
CA ILE A 474 15.35 6.34 26.08
C ILE A 474 14.55 6.70 24.82
N TYR A 475 15.11 6.39 23.66
CA TYR A 475 14.48 6.40 22.35
C TYR A 475 14.47 4.98 21.78
N LEU A 476 13.36 4.59 21.16
CA LEU A 476 13.27 3.30 20.48
C LEU A 476 13.42 3.49 18.98
N VAL A 477 14.16 2.60 18.33
CA VAL A 477 14.41 2.65 16.90
C VAL A 477 14.20 1.27 16.25
N ASP A 478 14.12 1.29 14.93
CA ASP A 478 14.07 0.11 14.07
C ASP A 478 12.85 -0.82 14.25
N PHE A 479 11.70 -0.38 13.75
CA PHE A 479 10.43 -1.09 13.88
C PHE A 479 10.06 -1.93 12.65
N GLU A 480 11.03 -2.27 11.80
CA GLU A 480 10.78 -3.01 10.57
C GLU A 480 10.18 -4.42 10.79
N GLN A 481 10.44 -5.02 11.95
CA GLN A 481 9.89 -6.32 12.37
C GLN A 481 8.72 -6.19 13.36
N ALA A 482 8.33 -4.98 13.73
CA ALA A 482 7.28 -4.74 14.72
C ALA A 482 5.89 -5.07 14.17
N SER A 483 4.97 -5.45 15.05
CA SER A 483 3.60 -5.85 14.70
C SER A 483 2.62 -5.61 15.83
N HIS A 484 1.34 -5.45 15.49
CA HIS A 484 0.25 -5.51 16.47
C HIS A 484 -0.10 -6.96 16.81
N GLY A 485 -0.34 -7.24 18.10
CA GLY A 485 -0.76 -8.56 18.58
C GLY A 485 0.25 -9.68 18.30
N GLY A 486 1.54 -9.36 18.30
CA GLY A 486 2.60 -10.36 18.12
C GLY A 486 2.95 -11.10 19.41
N ASP A 487 4.04 -11.88 19.34
CA ASP A 487 4.54 -12.67 20.47
C ASP A 487 5.36 -11.78 21.43
N LYS A 488 4.79 -11.47 22.60
CA LYS A 488 5.46 -10.68 23.66
C LYS A 488 6.65 -11.42 24.27
N THR A 489 6.58 -12.75 24.34
CA THR A 489 7.68 -13.59 24.86
C THR A 489 8.90 -13.49 23.95
N TRP A 490 8.68 -13.37 22.63
CA TRP A 490 9.75 -13.18 21.66
C TRP A 490 10.54 -11.90 21.94
N ASP A 491 9.87 -10.79 22.20
CA ASP A 491 10.51 -9.50 22.48
C ASP A 491 11.34 -9.55 23.78
N LEU A 492 10.85 -10.24 24.81
CA LEU A 492 11.63 -10.49 26.03
C LEU A 492 12.85 -11.36 25.77
N ALA A 493 12.68 -12.45 25.02
CA ALA A 493 13.75 -13.38 24.69
C ALA A 493 14.86 -12.71 23.88
N VAL A 494 14.50 -11.93 22.85
CA VAL A 494 15.47 -11.19 22.02
C VAL A 494 16.27 -10.23 22.89
N PHE A 495 15.64 -9.40 23.72
CA PHE A 495 16.36 -8.46 24.57
C PHE A 495 17.32 -9.18 25.53
N LEU A 496 16.81 -10.17 26.28
CA LEU A 496 17.56 -10.88 27.31
C LEU A 496 18.73 -11.70 26.72
N TYR A 497 18.50 -12.43 25.63
CA TYR A 497 19.55 -13.26 25.05
C TYR A 497 20.56 -12.43 24.26
N PHE A 498 20.17 -11.37 23.53
CA PHE A 498 21.16 -10.46 22.92
C PHE A 498 21.94 -9.64 23.96
N MET A 499 21.34 -9.29 25.09
CA MET A 499 22.11 -8.76 26.22
C MET A 499 23.18 -9.77 26.67
N GLY A 500 22.84 -11.06 26.73
CA GLY A 500 23.78 -12.14 27.05
C GLY A 500 24.94 -12.29 26.08
N HIS A 501 24.80 -11.85 24.82
CA HIS A 501 25.87 -11.86 23.82
C HIS A 501 27.07 -10.99 24.23
N TYR A 502 26.81 -9.92 24.98
CA TYR A 502 27.83 -8.97 25.41
C TYR A 502 28.60 -9.39 26.66
N ILE A 503 28.19 -10.48 27.31
CA ILE A 503 28.76 -10.91 28.59
C ILE A 503 30.06 -11.69 28.34
N PRO A 504 31.23 -11.18 28.78
CA PRO A 504 32.49 -11.88 28.61
C PRO A 504 32.53 -13.23 29.36
N PRO A 505 33.38 -14.17 28.92
CA PRO A 505 33.69 -15.35 29.70
C PRO A 505 34.12 -14.98 31.13
N PHE A 506 33.75 -15.80 32.11
CA PHE A 506 34.12 -15.62 33.53
C PHE A 506 33.56 -14.38 34.24
N THR A 507 32.62 -13.66 33.64
CA THR A 507 31.89 -12.57 34.32
C THR A 507 31.23 -13.06 35.62
N ASN A 508 31.34 -12.27 36.69
CA ASN A 508 30.72 -12.58 37.97
C ASN A 508 29.20 -12.77 37.80
N LYS A 509 28.70 -13.93 38.26
CA LYS A 509 27.29 -14.31 38.21
C LYS A 509 26.37 -13.24 38.79
N GLN A 510 26.77 -12.55 39.86
CA GLN A 510 25.94 -11.54 40.51
C GLN A 510 25.71 -10.31 39.61
N VAL A 511 26.70 -9.91 38.82
CA VAL A 511 26.56 -8.79 37.87
C VAL A 511 25.54 -9.14 36.78
N ILE A 512 25.60 -10.37 36.27
CA ILE A 512 24.64 -10.88 35.28
C ILE A 512 23.22 -10.92 35.88
N LEU A 513 23.09 -11.40 37.12
CA LEU A 513 21.80 -11.43 37.82
C LEU A 513 21.22 -10.03 38.02
N ASN A 514 22.03 -9.07 38.43
CA ASN A 514 21.60 -7.68 38.61
C ASN A 514 21.08 -7.09 37.29
N LEU A 515 21.77 -7.35 36.17
CA LEU A 515 21.37 -6.85 34.85
C LEU A 515 20.05 -7.47 34.36
N VAL A 516 19.92 -8.79 34.47
CA VAL A 516 18.69 -9.52 34.07
C VAL A 516 17.51 -9.11 34.95
N ASN A 517 17.71 -9.05 36.27
CA ASN A 517 16.66 -8.66 37.21
C ASN A 517 16.23 -7.21 37.00
N ALA A 518 17.16 -6.27 36.80
CA ALA A 518 16.81 -4.87 36.54
C ALA A 518 15.80 -4.76 35.39
N PHE A 519 16.07 -5.40 34.25
CA PHE A 519 15.15 -5.40 33.11
C PHE A 519 13.81 -6.06 33.42
N LEU A 520 13.83 -7.26 34.03
CA LEU A 520 12.61 -8.01 34.33
C LEU A 520 11.71 -7.32 35.36
N ASP A 521 12.32 -6.75 36.41
CA ASP A 521 11.63 -6.00 37.45
C ASP A 521 10.99 -4.75 36.86
N GLY A 522 11.70 -4.06 35.96
CA GLY A 522 11.16 -2.94 35.20
C GLY A 522 9.97 -3.35 34.33
N TYR A 523 10.09 -4.47 33.61
CA TYR A 523 9.01 -5.00 32.78
C TYR A 523 7.77 -5.36 33.62
N LEU A 524 7.95 -6.00 34.78
CA LEU A 524 6.84 -6.30 35.69
C LEU A 524 6.20 -5.02 36.25
N GLN A 525 7.01 -4.04 36.67
CA GLN A 525 6.52 -2.75 37.16
C GLN A 525 5.69 -2.01 36.10
N GLY A 526 6.12 -2.07 34.83
CA GLY A 526 5.39 -1.48 33.71
C GLY A 526 4.08 -2.21 33.35
N GLY A 527 3.68 -3.24 34.11
CA GLY A 527 2.45 -4.02 33.88
C GLY A 527 2.65 -5.27 33.00
N GLY A 528 3.90 -5.69 32.79
CA GLY A 528 4.24 -6.88 32.02
C GLY A 528 3.73 -8.17 32.67
N ASN A 529 3.37 -9.16 31.84
CA ASN A 529 2.88 -10.44 32.32
C ASN A 529 4.06 -11.37 32.67
N ILE A 530 4.03 -11.92 33.89
CA ILE A 530 5.00 -12.89 34.38
C ILE A 530 4.99 -14.21 33.60
N GLU A 531 3.85 -14.58 33.01
CA GLU A 531 3.78 -15.77 32.16
C GLU A 531 4.61 -15.62 30.88
N ASP A 532 4.69 -14.41 30.33
CA ASP A 532 5.52 -14.14 29.16
C ASP A 532 7.01 -14.26 29.51
N ILE A 533 7.42 -13.77 30.69
CA ILE A 533 8.78 -13.97 31.22
C ILE A 533 9.09 -15.46 31.36
N ASN A 534 8.19 -16.22 32.00
CA ASN A 534 8.40 -17.65 32.22
C ASN A 534 8.61 -18.42 30.91
N LYS A 535 7.85 -18.09 29.87
CA LYS A 535 7.95 -18.76 28.55
C LYS A 535 9.30 -18.54 27.86
N VAL A 536 10.03 -17.46 28.17
CA VAL A 536 11.39 -17.21 27.64
C VAL A 536 12.34 -18.37 27.93
N SER A 537 12.16 -19.05 29.07
CA SER A 537 13.00 -20.18 29.46
C SER A 537 12.79 -21.45 28.61
N SER A 538 11.73 -21.50 27.80
CA SER A 538 11.43 -22.67 26.98
C SER A 538 12.47 -22.87 25.85
N PRO A 539 12.77 -24.13 25.47
CA PRO A 539 13.70 -24.44 24.38
C PRO A 539 13.32 -23.80 23.04
N LYS A 540 12.03 -23.47 22.85
CA LYS A 540 11.53 -22.76 21.67
C LYS A 540 12.29 -21.47 21.40
N TYR A 541 12.58 -20.69 22.45
CA TYR A 541 13.25 -19.39 22.32
C TYR A 541 14.76 -19.52 22.54
N SER A 542 15.19 -20.20 23.60
CA SER A 542 16.61 -20.23 23.99
C SER A 542 17.53 -20.87 22.96
N ARG A 543 17.09 -21.94 22.27
CA ARG A 543 17.91 -22.65 21.26
C ARG A 543 18.37 -21.77 20.09
N LEU A 544 17.65 -20.69 19.79
CA LEU A 544 17.97 -19.80 18.68
C LEU A 544 19.20 -18.93 18.97
N PHE A 545 19.50 -18.73 20.25
CA PHE A 545 20.58 -17.87 20.71
C PHE A 545 21.81 -18.65 21.17
N SER A 546 21.78 -19.98 21.19
CA SER A 546 22.90 -20.81 21.65
C SER A 546 24.17 -20.69 20.79
N ILE A 547 24.05 -20.13 19.59
CA ILE A 547 25.19 -19.84 18.70
C ILE A 547 25.84 -18.50 19.03
N TYR A 548 25.06 -17.57 19.61
CA TYR A 548 25.49 -16.19 19.88
C TYR A 548 25.83 -15.95 21.35
N VAL A 549 25.32 -16.79 22.26
CA VAL A 549 25.38 -16.59 23.71
C VAL A 549 26.04 -17.80 24.37
N LEU A 550 26.95 -17.55 25.31
CA LEU A 550 27.62 -18.61 26.06
C LEU A 550 26.60 -19.51 26.80
N PRO A 551 26.73 -20.84 26.77
CA PRO A 551 25.74 -21.76 27.36
C PRO A 551 25.44 -21.50 28.84
N ASN A 552 26.45 -21.16 29.64
CA ASN A 552 26.30 -20.83 31.06
C ASN A 552 25.47 -19.56 31.29
N VAL A 553 25.66 -18.53 30.47
CA VAL A 553 24.89 -17.27 30.50
C VAL A 553 23.43 -17.53 30.08
N LEU A 554 23.24 -18.27 28.99
CA LEU A 554 21.93 -18.64 28.48
C LEU A 554 21.14 -19.47 29.50
N MET A 555 21.78 -20.44 30.16
CA MET A 555 21.18 -21.20 31.25
C MET A 555 20.82 -20.31 32.45
N LEU A 556 21.70 -19.37 32.82
CA LEU A 556 21.43 -18.46 33.94
C LEU A 556 20.20 -17.58 33.68
N ILE A 557 20.12 -16.94 32.50
CA ILE A 557 18.97 -16.14 32.08
C ILE A 557 17.68 -16.99 32.12
N SER A 558 17.73 -18.21 31.56
CA SER A 558 16.60 -19.13 31.55
C SER A 558 16.14 -19.51 32.97
N GLN A 559 17.08 -19.77 33.89
CA GLN A 559 16.78 -20.05 35.30
C GLN A 559 16.12 -18.88 36.01
N VAL A 560 16.60 -17.66 35.80
CA VAL A 560 15.99 -16.44 36.37
C VAL A 560 14.56 -16.28 35.85
N CYS A 561 14.35 -16.40 34.54
CA CYS A 561 13.03 -16.29 33.92
C CYS A 561 12.05 -17.34 34.47
N LYS A 562 12.51 -18.58 34.72
CA LYS A 562 11.70 -19.67 35.28
C LYS A 562 11.36 -19.45 36.76
N LYS A 563 12.25 -18.83 37.53
CA LYS A 563 12.08 -18.57 38.96
C LYS A 563 11.14 -17.40 39.25
N ALA A 564 10.94 -16.48 38.31
CA ALA A 564 10.00 -15.37 38.45
C ALA A 564 8.58 -15.84 38.85
N LYS A 565 8.16 -17.05 38.49
CA LYS A 565 6.88 -17.66 38.92
C LYS A 565 6.71 -17.85 40.44
N LEU A 566 7.81 -18.02 41.18
CA LEU A 566 7.77 -18.49 42.57
C LEU A 566 7.61 -17.37 43.60
N SER A 567 7.89 -16.11 43.25
CA SER A 567 7.81 -14.96 44.18
C SER A 567 6.41 -14.35 44.35
N LYS A 568 5.37 -14.95 43.77
CA LYS A 568 3.95 -14.54 43.92
C LYS A 568 3.08 -15.57 44.65
N GLN A 569 3.64 -16.71 45.07
CA GLN A 569 2.95 -17.74 45.86
C GLN A 569 3.34 -17.71 47.36
N THR A 570 4.13 -16.72 47.75
CA THR A 570 4.47 -16.31 49.11
C THR A 570 4.14 -14.84 49.24
#